data_AF-A0A7Y2ZCD3-F1
#
_entry.id   AF-A0A7Y2ZCD3-F1
#
_cell.length_a   1.000
_cell.length_b   1.000
_cell.length_c   1.000
_cell.angle_alpha   90.00
_cell.angle_beta   90.00
_cell.angle_gamma   90.00
#
_symmetry.space_group_name_H-M   'P 1'
#
loop_
_entity.id
_entity.type
_entity.pdbx_description
1 polymer ?
#
loop_
_entity_poly.entity_id
_entity_poly.type
_entity_poly.pdbx_seq_one_letter_code
_entity_poly.pdbx_strand_id
1 'polypeptide(L)'
;PERLASVFPGRLFRDQGFDYVIPSVEVQELTLSRQIVAESDAFSAATIIQIENELKSGTFSIIPFEADWMSLNYGFIFLRNRALSPAAIEYMEIVRQIEKKIRIRNQLMLKKYQAAPKH
;
A
#
# COMPACT_ATOMS: atom_id res chain seq x y z
N PRO A 1 11.24 -4.78 9.13
CA PRO A 1 12.56 -4.78 9.79
C PRO A 1 12.45 -4.84 11.32
N GLU A 2 13.46 -5.27 12.09
CA GLU A 2 13.42 -5.33 13.58
C GLU A 2 12.95 -4.01 14.17
N ARG A 3 13.35 -2.89 13.53
CA ARG A 3 12.91 -1.53 13.85
C ARG A 3 11.38 -1.32 13.89
N LEU A 4 10.60 -2.23 13.30
CA LEU A 4 9.15 -2.20 13.31
C LEU A 4 8.54 -2.84 14.56
N ALA A 5 9.25 -3.76 15.22
CA ALA A 5 8.70 -4.53 16.35
C ALA A 5 8.31 -3.66 17.55
N SER A 6 8.87 -2.46 17.66
CA SER A 6 8.60 -1.49 18.72
C SER A 6 7.55 -0.44 18.37
N VAL A 7 7.18 -0.30 17.09
CA VAL A 7 6.29 0.77 16.59
C VAL A 7 5.06 0.27 15.84
N PHE A 8 5.05 -0.99 15.38
CA PHE A 8 3.85 -1.59 14.81
C PHE A 8 2.91 -2.04 15.95
N PRO A 9 1.62 -1.65 15.92
CA PRO A 9 0.65 -2.10 16.92
C PRO A 9 0.37 -3.61 16.78
N GLY A 10 -0.13 -4.24 17.84
CA GLY A 10 -0.61 -5.64 17.80
C GLY A 10 0.43 -6.72 18.13
N ARG A 11 0.03 -7.98 17.92
CA ARG A 11 0.88 -9.15 18.20
C ARG A 11 1.80 -9.39 16.99
N LEU A 12 3.10 -9.16 17.17
CA LEU A 12 4.11 -9.42 16.14
C LEU A 12 5.02 -10.54 16.63
N PHE A 13 5.32 -11.48 15.73
CA PHE A 13 6.30 -12.51 16.03
C PHE A 13 7.68 -12.02 15.60
N ARG A 14 8.67 -12.20 16.49
CA ARG A 14 10.07 -11.96 16.22
C ARG A 14 10.70 -13.27 15.82
N ASP A 15 11.45 -13.28 14.72
CA ASP A 15 12.37 -14.37 14.42
C ASP A 15 13.79 -13.89 14.76
N GLN A 16 14.51 -14.68 15.55
CA GLN A 16 15.89 -14.37 15.95
C GLN A 16 16.87 -14.43 14.77
N GLY A 17 16.46 -15.00 13.63
CA GLY A 17 17.26 -15.10 12.42
C GLY A 17 17.06 -14.00 11.37
N PHE A 18 16.06 -13.12 11.53
CA PHE A 18 15.72 -12.13 10.51
C PHE A 18 15.54 -10.73 11.09
N ASP A 19 16.10 -9.75 10.37
CA ASP A 19 15.84 -8.33 10.63
C ASP A 19 14.46 -7.93 10.07
N TYR A 20 13.37 -8.63 10.39
CA TYR A 20 11.98 -8.22 10.11
C TYR A 20 10.96 -8.88 11.04
N VAL A 21 9.83 -8.21 11.26
CA VAL A 21 8.68 -8.74 12.01
C VAL A 21 7.79 -9.56 11.10
N ILE A 22 7.32 -10.69 11.63
CA ILE A 22 6.36 -11.56 10.96
C ILE A 22 4.95 -11.09 11.34
N PRO A 23 4.09 -10.78 10.36
CA PRO A 23 2.70 -10.43 10.65
C PRO A 23 1.99 -11.62 11.31
N SER A 24 0.99 -11.35 12.15
CA SER A 24 0.18 -12.43 12.76
C SER A 24 -0.59 -13.25 11.73
N VAL A 25 -0.89 -12.65 10.57
CA VAL A 25 -1.58 -13.29 9.45
C VAL A 25 -0.94 -12.84 8.16
N GLU A 26 -0.61 -13.78 7.28
CA GLU A 26 -0.14 -13.52 5.93
C GLU A 26 -1.20 -13.97 4.92
N VAL A 27 -1.54 -13.09 3.98
CA VAL A 27 -2.47 -13.38 2.89
C VAL A 27 -1.93 -12.81 1.60
N GLN A 28 -2.17 -13.52 0.50
CA GLN A 28 -1.72 -13.11 -0.84
C GLN A 28 -2.80 -12.33 -1.60
N GLU A 29 -4.05 -12.35 -1.11
CA GLU A 29 -5.20 -11.76 -1.78
C GLU A 29 -5.71 -10.52 -1.05
N LEU A 30 -5.82 -9.41 -1.80
CA LEU A 30 -6.28 -8.14 -1.25
C LEU A 30 -7.71 -8.23 -0.71
N THR A 31 -8.61 -8.97 -1.38
CA THR A 31 -10.00 -9.13 -0.93
C THR A 31 -10.07 -9.83 0.42
N LEU A 32 -9.26 -10.87 0.64
CA LEU A 32 -9.19 -11.54 1.93
C LEU A 32 -8.56 -10.64 2.99
N SER A 33 -7.50 -9.88 2.65
CA SER A 33 -6.92 -8.89 3.57
C SER A 33 -7.95 -7.87 4.04
N ARG A 34 -8.80 -7.36 3.13
CA ARG A 34 -9.87 -6.42 3.48
C ARG A 34 -10.91 -7.07 4.38
N GLN A 35 -11.33 -8.29 4.09
CA GLN A 35 -12.30 -9.00 4.90
C GLN A 35 -11.78 -9.21 6.34
N ILE A 36 -10.52 -9.64 6.49
CA ILE A 36 -9.89 -9.82 7.81
C ILE A 36 -9.90 -8.50 8.58
N VAL A 37 -9.49 -7.38 7.96
CA VAL A 37 -9.51 -6.06 8.61
C VAL A 37 -10.93 -5.62 8.99
N ALA A 38 -11.94 -5.92 8.16
CA ALA A 38 -13.33 -5.55 8.42
C ALA A 38 -13.97 -6.35 9.58
N GLU A 39 -13.54 -7.60 9.76
CA GLU A 39 -14.14 -8.56 10.70
C GLU A 39 -13.31 -8.76 11.98
N SER A 40 -12.23 -8.00 12.18
CA SER A 40 -11.34 -8.11 13.34
C SER A 40 -10.76 -6.77 13.79
N ASP A 41 -9.89 -6.80 14.80
CA ASP A 41 -9.07 -5.67 15.24
C ASP A 41 -7.71 -5.60 14.50
N ALA A 42 -7.56 -6.34 13.40
CA ALA A 42 -6.37 -6.32 12.56
C ALA A 42 -6.26 -5.03 11.75
N PHE A 43 -5.04 -4.72 11.33
CA PHE A 43 -4.74 -3.66 10.38
C PHE A 43 -3.87 -4.22 9.26
N SER A 44 -3.88 -3.54 8.10
CA SER A 44 -3.12 -3.94 6.92
C SER A 44 -2.59 -2.70 6.20
N ALA A 45 -1.70 -2.92 5.23
CA ALA A 45 -1.21 -1.90 4.33
C ALA A 45 -1.91 -2.00 2.98
N ALA A 46 -2.40 -0.87 2.47
CA ALA A 46 -3.00 -0.77 1.14
C ALA A 46 -2.73 0.60 0.54
N THR A 47 -2.75 0.70 -0.78
CA THR A 47 -2.88 2.00 -1.45
C THR A 47 -4.32 2.49 -1.32
N ILE A 48 -4.53 3.80 -1.23
CA ILE A 48 -5.88 4.34 -0.99
C ILE A 48 -6.90 3.92 -2.04
N ILE A 49 -6.50 3.89 -3.31
CA ILE A 49 -7.40 3.46 -4.39
C ILE A 49 -7.92 2.03 -4.21
N GLN A 50 -7.17 1.15 -3.52
CA GLN A 50 -7.58 -0.23 -3.24
C GLN A 50 -8.67 -0.33 -2.17
N ILE A 51 -8.84 0.71 -1.34
CA ILE A 51 -9.78 0.74 -0.21
C ILE A 51 -10.73 1.94 -0.25
N GLU A 52 -10.85 2.60 -1.40
CA GLU A 52 -11.59 3.86 -1.53
C GLU A 52 -13.07 3.71 -1.15
N ASN A 53 -13.68 2.57 -1.46
CA ASN A 53 -15.09 2.33 -1.15
C ASN A 53 -15.30 2.17 0.36
N GLU A 54 -14.40 1.47 1.02
CA GLU A 54 -14.42 1.20 2.45
C GLU A 54 -14.12 2.46 3.26
N LEU A 55 -13.27 3.35 2.73
CA LEU A 55 -13.08 4.69 3.28
C LEU A 55 -14.32 5.58 3.09
N LYS A 56 -15.04 5.45 1.98
CA LYS A 56 -16.29 6.19 1.74
C LYS A 56 -17.45 5.71 2.62
N SER A 57 -17.56 4.40 2.84
CA SER A 57 -18.58 3.82 3.72
C SER A 57 -18.28 4.01 5.20
N GLY A 58 -17.04 4.37 5.56
CA GLY A 58 -16.58 4.44 6.94
C GLY A 58 -16.26 3.06 7.53
N THR A 59 -16.25 2.01 6.70
CA THR A 59 -15.86 0.65 7.12
C THR A 59 -14.39 0.61 7.53
N PHE A 60 -13.52 1.35 6.84
CA PHE A 60 -12.12 1.51 7.20
C PHE A 60 -11.78 2.95 7.57
N SER A 61 -10.76 3.08 8.42
CA SER A 61 -10.11 4.35 8.74
C SER A 61 -8.60 4.25 8.53
N ILE A 62 -7.95 5.40 8.35
CA ILE A 62 -6.51 5.45 8.12
C ILE A 62 -5.80 5.62 9.46
N ILE A 63 -4.85 4.74 9.76
CA ILE A 63 -3.91 4.91 10.86
C ILE A 63 -2.83 5.91 10.40
N PRO A 64 -2.60 7.03 11.11
CA PRO A 64 -1.62 8.03 10.72
C PRO A 64 -0.20 7.52 10.98
N PHE A 65 0.33 6.77 10.00
CA PHE A 65 1.68 6.24 10.01
C PHE A 65 2.39 6.62 8.71
N GLU A 66 3.53 7.30 8.84
CA GLU A 66 4.38 7.68 7.72
C GLU A 66 5.80 7.21 7.99
N ALA A 67 6.41 6.59 7.00
CA ALA A 67 7.79 6.18 7.05
C ALA A 67 8.43 6.21 5.67
N ASP A 68 9.64 6.75 5.56
CA ASP A 68 10.34 6.93 4.27
C ASP A 68 10.54 5.61 3.52
N TRP A 69 10.69 4.52 4.27
CA TRP A 69 10.86 3.17 3.73
C TRP A 69 9.53 2.54 3.26
N MET A 70 8.38 3.10 3.62
CA MET A 70 7.06 2.63 3.21
C MET A 70 6.63 3.33 1.91
N SER A 71 7.51 3.27 0.90
CA SER A 71 7.29 3.84 -0.42
C SER A 71 7.25 2.74 -1.48
N LEU A 72 6.32 2.87 -2.44
CA LEU A 72 6.18 1.93 -3.53
C LEU A 72 7.06 2.39 -4.71
N ASN A 73 8.20 1.73 -4.91
CA ASN A 73 9.11 1.98 -6.03
C ASN A 73 8.97 0.86 -7.06
N TYR A 74 8.32 1.15 -8.18
CA TYR A 74 8.06 0.19 -9.26
C TYR A 74 8.20 0.86 -10.63
N GLY A 75 8.26 0.05 -11.69
CA GLY A 75 8.40 0.55 -13.05
C GLY A 75 8.43 -0.58 -14.08
N PHE A 76 8.78 -0.22 -15.31
CA PHE A 76 8.89 -1.18 -16.40
C PHE A 76 10.23 -1.90 -16.36
N ILE A 77 10.19 -3.20 -16.62
CA ILE A 77 11.37 -4.05 -16.78
C ILE A 77 11.44 -4.49 -18.24
N PHE A 78 12.61 -4.36 -18.86
CA PHE A 78 12.86 -4.80 -20.24
C PHE A 78 14.28 -5.35 -20.37
N LEU A 79 14.52 -6.15 -21.40
CA LEU A 79 15.81 -6.79 -21.63
C LEU A 79 16.89 -5.74 -21.94
N ARG A 80 18.04 -5.88 -21.27
CA ARG A 80 19.24 -5.10 -21.57
C ARG A 80 19.68 -5.38 -23.01
N ASN A 81 20.10 -4.33 -23.74
CA ASN A 81 20.57 -4.38 -25.14
C ASN A 81 19.50 -4.77 -26.18
N ARG A 82 18.21 -4.70 -25.83
CA ARG A 82 17.12 -4.82 -26.80
C ARG A 82 16.39 -3.49 -26.93
N ALA A 83 16.27 -2.99 -28.15
CA ALA A 83 15.47 -1.80 -28.42
C ALA A 83 13.99 -2.08 -28.11
N LEU A 84 13.34 -1.13 -27.45
CA LEU A 84 11.89 -1.14 -27.28
C LEU A 84 11.24 -0.86 -28.64
N SER A 85 10.15 -1.55 -28.93
CA SER A 85 9.35 -1.22 -30.12
C SER A 85 8.68 0.15 -29.92
N PRO A 86 8.33 0.87 -31.00
CA PRO A 86 7.55 2.10 -30.91
C PRO A 86 6.27 1.92 -30.08
N ALA A 87 5.57 0.78 -30.25
CA ALA A 87 4.37 0.47 -29.47
C ALA A 87 4.65 0.31 -27.96
N ALA A 88 5.79 -0.28 -27.58
CA ALA A 88 6.16 -0.41 -26.17
C ALA A 88 6.48 0.95 -25.55
N ILE A 89 7.15 1.83 -26.29
CA ILE A 89 7.44 3.21 -25.84
C ILE A 89 6.13 3.96 -25.59
N GLU A 90 5.20 3.90 -26.53
CA GLU A 90 3.89 4.56 -26.43
C GLU A 90 3.07 4.01 -25.24
N TYR A 91 3.05 2.69 -25.07
CA TYR A 91 2.40 2.06 -23.91
C TYR A 91 2.98 2.56 -22.58
N MET A 92 4.31 2.62 -22.46
CA MET A 92 4.97 3.11 -21.26
C MET A 92 4.61 4.55 -20.95
N GLU A 93 4.46 5.39 -21.98
CA GLU A 93 4.04 6.78 -21.82
C GLU A 93 2.58 6.89 -21.33
N ILE A 94 1.67 6.13 -21.93
CA ILE A 94 0.27 6.07 -21.48
C ILE A 94 0.17 5.66 -20.01
N VAL A 95 0.88 4.59 -19.62
CA VAL A 95 0.87 4.10 -18.24
C VAL A 95 1.46 5.16 -17.29
N ARG A 96 2.56 5.84 -17.64
CA ARG A 96 3.11 6.93 -16.82
C ARG A 96 2.10 8.07 -16.61
N GLN A 97 1.34 8.41 -17.64
CA GLN A 97 0.28 9.42 -17.54
C GLN A 97 -0.85 8.98 -16.61
N ILE A 98 -1.27 7.71 -16.69
CA ILE A 98 -2.24 7.13 -15.77
C ILE A 98 -1.71 7.16 -14.34
N GLU A 99 -0.46 6.74 -14.11
CA GLU A 99 0.13 6.72 -12.78
C GLU A 99 0.25 8.10 -12.16
N LYS A 100 0.59 9.12 -12.96
CA LYS A 100 0.58 10.51 -12.49
C LYS A 100 -0.80 10.92 -11.97
N LYS A 101 -1.88 10.53 -12.67
CA LYS A 101 -3.26 10.81 -12.27
C LYS A 101 -3.64 10.05 -10.99
N ILE A 102 -3.32 8.75 -10.92
CA ILE A 102 -3.59 7.92 -9.74
C ILE A 102 -2.84 8.44 -8.52
N ARG A 103 -1.57 8.80 -8.66
CA ARG A 103 -0.76 9.38 -7.57
C ARG A 103 -1.39 10.64 -7.00
N ILE A 104 -1.81 11.57 -7.86
CA ILE A 104 -2.46 12.82 -7.42
C ILE A 104 -3.77 12.50 -6.69
N ARG A 105 -4.61 11.61 -7.23
CA ARG A 105 -5.86 11.18 -6.59
C ARG A 105 -5.61 10.54 -5.23
N ASN A 106 -4.66 9.63 -5.12
CA ASN A 106 -4.28 8.99 -3.86
C ASN A 106 -3.82 10.00 -2.82
N GLN A 107 -2.98 10.97 -3.20
CA GLN A 107 -2.52 12.02 -2.29
C GLN A 107 -3.68 12.91 -1.81
N LEU A 108 -4.58 13.30 -2.70
CA LEU A 108 -5.75 14.11 -2.33
C LEU A 108 -6.68 13.35 -1.38
N MET A 109 -6.93 12.08 -1.64
CA MET A 109 -7.74 11.24 -0.76
C MET A 109 -7.06 11.00 0.59
N LEU A 110 -5.74 10.78 0.62
CA LEU A 110 -5.00 10.61 1.88
C LEU A 110 -5.18 11.83 2.77
N LYS A 111 -4.95 13.02 2.21
CA LYS A 111 -5.15 14.30 2.93
C LYS A 111 -6.59 14.45 3.43
N LYS A 112 -7.58 14.09 2.62
CA LYS A 112 -9.01 14.13 3.00
C LYS A 112 -9.30 13.24 4.21
N TYR A 113 -8.80 12.01 4.23
CA TYR A 113 -9.11 11.02 5.27
C TYR A 113 -8.21 11.11 6.50
N GLN A 114 -7.01 11.70 6.40
CA GLN A 114 -6.18 12.06 7.56
C GLN A 114 -6.71 13.29 8.31
N ALA A 115 -7.36 14.23 7.60
CA ALA A 115 -7.89 15.47 8.18
C ALA A 115 -9.30 15.33 8.78
N ALA A 116 -9.99 14.20 8.58
CA ALA A 116 -11.33 13.99 9.10
C ALA A 116 -11.27 13.68 10.62
N PRO A 117 -12.06 14.38 11.46
CA PRO A 117 -12.08 14.11 12.89
C PRO A 117 -12.63 12.71 13.18
N LYS A 118 -12.04 12.04 14.17
CA LYS A 118 -12.52 10.76 14.71
C LYS A 118 -13.91 10.99 15.32
N HIS A 119 -14.93 10.32 14.79
CA HIS A 119 -16.25 10.23 15.43
C HIS A 119 -16.23 9.18 16.53
#